data_AF-A0A517QUB8-F1
#
_entry.id   AF-A0A517QUB8-F1
#
_cell.length_a   1.000
_cell.length_b   1.000
_cell.length_c   1.000
_cell.angle_alpha   90.00
_cell.angle_beta   90.00
_cell.angle_gamma   90.00
#
_symmetry.space_group_name_H-M   'P 1'
#
loop_
_entity.id
_entity.type
_entity.pdbx_description
1 polymer ?
#
loop_
_entity_poly.entity_id
_entity_poly.type
_entity_poly.pdbx_seq_one_letter_code
_entity_poly.pdbx_strand_id
1 'polypeptide(L)'
;MALFERKRFVWNEPWFFQQRIRTTKSWVNLVLLLSAIAGGLGALLYFSVPAGQQPNLFEIIGMSLGAAAAVWWVLDGTETRRQAVLMEDSIVVGGDMGKYSSPETFKLAEIPGAAIVMPEESKWPEPALFFHYDGEEQAIGIDRKAGLSRLAQALHDVGLPIRLDGWEPGGESEFAKEFAWEADPNTVTGKAKIETLPERTPSLMTPGGIIVAIITQCWAIVLWLVIVAAAVYYGYQNFNNLGVVRLGLLIVMSIGTMYIAGVYTDRYASAKTAKGLTRMATDQIRKRDGLQVDPDAEILLPVEIFTRDQFDKSVQKIHEMGFLQADKAGQRMLYEGKKERWSIPTESIYSIKIEEVQTGTPGQSAIGALNYYVVVTFAAEDKQEFGFRFSERDYGEFDDIKRAQGGISIFDEFDFLVSSN
;
A
#
# COMPACT_ATOMS: atom_id res chain seq x y z
N MET A 1 -1.94 6.14 28.09
CA MET A 1 -1.05 6.46 26.96
C MET A 1 -1.50 5.63 25.79
N ALA A 2 -1.90 6.26 24.68
CA ALA A 2 -2.13 5.51 23.44
C ALA A 2 -0.81 4.82 23.07
N LEU A 3 -0.88 3.54 22.70
CA LEU A 3 0.31 2.76 22.33
C LEU A 3 0.92 3.21 21.00
N PHE A 4 0.25 4.11 20.28
CA PHE A 4 0.64 4.62 18.97
C PHE A 4 0.30 6.11 18.87
N GLU A 5 1.16 6.88 18.23
CA GLU A 5 0.82 8.21 17.73
C GLU A 5 -0.14 8.06 16.55
N ARG A 6 -1.20 8.88 16.55
CA ARG A 6 -2.24 8.86 15.53
C ARG A 6 -1.69 9.46 14.24
N LYS A 7 -1.67 8.68 13.17
CA LYS A 7 -1.45 9.16 11.80
C LYS A 7 -2.56 10.12 11.42
N ARG A 8 -2.19 11.31 10.95
CA ARG A 8 -3.10 12.34 10.45
C ARG A 8 -3.15 12.37 8.93
N PHE A 9 -2.03 12.06 8.28
CA PHE A 9 -1.96 12.05 6.82
C PHE A 9 -0.77 11.21 6.35
N VAL A 10 -0.89 10.58 5.19
CA VAL A 10 0.16 9.74 4.60
C VAL A 10 0.26 10.00 3.11
N TRP A 11 1.48 10.19 2.61
CA TRP A 11 1.73 10.33 1.19
C TRP A 11 3.07 9.72 0.77
N ASN A 12 3.22 9.47 -0.52
CA ASN A 12 4.45 8.99 -1.11
C ASN A 12 5.22 10.11 -1.79
N GLU A 13 6.54 10.10 -1.63
CA GLU A 13 7.43 10.94 -2.43
C GLU A 13 7.49 10.40 -3.88
N PRO A 14 7.41 11.28 -4.89
CA PRO A 14 7.61 10.88 -6.27
C PRO A 14 9.02 10.30 -6.51
N TRP A 15 9.12 9.25 -7.33
CA TRP A 15 10.37 8.55 -7.65
C TRP A 15 11.54 9.50 -8.00
N PHE A 16 11.28 10.45 -8.90
CA PHE A 16 12.31 11.36 -9.39
C PHE A 16 12.73 12.43 -8.38
N PHE A 17 11.92 12.64 -7.34
CA PHE A 17 12.22 13.58 -6.26
C PHE A 17 13.38 13.05 -5.40
N GLN A 18 13.34 11.76 -5.08
CA GLN A 18 14.34 11.10 -4.23
C GLN A 18 15.73 11.01 -4.86
N GLN A 19 15.80 10.69 -6.16
CA GLN A 19 17.08 10.58 -6.87
C GLN A 19 17.85 11.91 -6.89
N ARG A 20 17.16 13.04 -6.71
CA ARG A 20 17.70 14.40 -6.79
C ARG A 20 17.99 15.06 -5.44
N ILE A 21 17.45 14.56 -4.32
CA ILE A 21 17.75 15.10 -2.97
C ILE A 21 19.08 14.57 -2.40
N ARG A 22 19.64 13.49 -2.96
CA ARG A 22 20.96 13.03 -2.51
C ARG A 22 21.97 14.17 -2.61
N THR A 23 22.50 14.57 -1.44
CA THR A 23 23.59 15.52 -1.37
C THR A 23 24.76 15.03 -2.23
N THR A 24 25.60 15.94 -2.73
CA THR A 24 26.81 15.58 -3.48
C THR A 24 27.67 14.58 -2.69
N LYS A 25 27.71 14.72 -1.36
CA LYS A 25 28.39 13.80 -0.45
C LYS A 25 27.77 12.39 -0.48
N SER A 26 26.44 12.27 -0.45
CA SER A 26 25.74 10.98 -0.55
C SER A 26 26.00 10.30 -1.90
N TRP A 27 26.00 11.06 -3.01
CA TRP A 27 26.35 10.55 -4.33
C TRP A 27 27.79 10.05 -4.38
N VAL A 28 28.75 10.82 -3.84
CA VAL A 28 30.15 10.43 -3.78
C VAL A 28 30.32 9.16 -2.94
N ASN A 29 29.69 9.07 -1.77
CA ASN A 29 29.75 7.88 -0.92
C ASN A 29 29.17 6.64 -1.62
N LEU A 30 28.04 6.78 -2.32
CA LEU A 30 27.44 5.70 -3.09
C LEU A 30 28.37 5.24 -4.21
N VAL A 31 28.91 6.17 -5.00
CA VAL A 31 29.85 5.84 -6.08
C VAL A 31 31.10 5.15 -5.52
N LEU A 32 31.64 5.63 -4.40
CA LEU A 32 32.78 5.01 -3.73
C LEU A 32 32.47 3.59 -3.25
N LEU A 33 31.31 3.38 -2.62
CA LEU A 33 30.85 2.06 -2.18
C LEU A 33 30.70 1.10 -3.35
N LEU A 34 29.99 1.49 -4.40
CA LEU A 34 29.79 0.67 -5.59
C LEU A 34 31.10 0.38 -6.32
N SER A 35 32.00 1.36 -6.39
CA SER A 35 33.35 1.18 -6.95
C SER A 35 34.19 0.24 -6.10
N ALA A 36 34.09 0.31 -4.77
CA ALA A 36 34.77 -0.59 -3.86
C ALA A 36 34.25 -2.03 -3.97
N ILE A 37 32.93 -2.22 -4.15
CA ILE A 37 32.32 -3.53 -4.39
C ILE A 37 32.78 -4.09 -5.73
N ALA A 38 32.69 -3.30 -6.80
CA ALA A 38 33.15 -3.73 -8.12
C ALA A 38 34.66 -4.03 -8.13
N GLY A 39 35.48 -3.14 -7.57
CA GLY A 39 36.93 -3.30 -7.51
C GLY A 39 37.35 -4.47 -6.62
N GLY A 40 36.74 -4.61 -5.44
CA GLY A 40 37.01 -5.70 -4.51
C GLY A 40 36.62 -7.06 -5.08
N LEU A 41 35.43 -7.17 -5.68
CA LEU A 41 34.99 -8.40 -6.35
C LEU A 41 35.86 -8.70 -7.57
N GLY A 42 36.20 -7.69 -8.38
CA GLY A 42 37.06 -7.85 -9.55
C GLY A 42 38.47 -8.31 -9.20
N ALA A 43 39.08 -7.72 -8.18
CA ALA A 43 40.38 -8.15 -7.66
C ALA A 43 40.30 -9.58 -7.11
N LEU A 44 39.28 -9.89 -6.31
CA LEU A 44 39.07 -11.22 -5.76
C LEU A 44 38.89 -12.27 -6.86
N LEU A 45 38.10 -11.98 -7.90
CA LEU A 45 37.94 -12.84 -9.07
C LEU A 45 39.26 -13.02 -9.84
N TYR A 46 40.01 -11.94 -10.04
CA TYR A 46 41.29 -11.95 -10.75
C TYR A 46 42.35 -12.80 -10.05
N PHE A 47 42.52 -12.62 -8.73
CA PHE A 47 43.53 -13.36 -7.95
C PHE A 47 43.12 -14.79 -7.61
N SER A 48 41.87 -15.16 -7.84
CA SER A 48 41.37 -16.51 -7.57
C SER A 48 41.38 -17.43 -8.79
N VAL A 49 41.92 -16.95 -9.90
CA VAL A 49 42.17 -17.76 -11.09
C VAL A 49 43.26 -18.78 -10.77
N PRO A 50 43.04 -20.10 -10.98
CA PRO A 50 44.03 -21.12 -10.73
C PRO A 50 45.34 -20.88 -11.49
N ALA A 51 46.47 -21.22 -10.86
CA ALA A 51 47.78 -21.13 -11.48
C ALA A 51 47.80 -21.92 -12.81
N GLY A 52 48.17 -21.24 -13.91
CA GLY A 52 48.22 -21.83 -15.26
C GLY A 52 47.00 -21.55 -16.14
N GLN A 53 45.95 -20.90 -15.64
CA GLN A 53 44.82 -20.41 -16.45
C GLN A 53 44.94 -18.90 -16.68
N GLN A 54 44.59 -18.43 -17.88
CA GLN A 54 44.50 -17.00 -18.15
C GLN A 54 43.18 -16.42 -17.60
N PRO A 55 43.20 -15.28 -16.90
CA PRO A 55 41.98 -14.63 -16.41
C PRO A 55 41.13 -14.12 -17.57
N ASN A 56 39.86 -14.50 -17.63
CA ASN A 56 38.91 -13.93 -18.57
C ASN A 56 38.46 -12.55 -18.09
N LEU A 57 39.17 -11.50 -18.53
CA LEU A 57 38.93 -10.12 -18.07
C LEU A 57 37.51 -9.62 -18.35
N PHE A 58 36.88 -10.03 -19.46
CA PHE A 58 35.51 -9.62 -19.78
C PHE A 58 34.49 -10.18 -18.78
N GLU A 59 34.63 -11.46 -18.42
CA GLU A 59 33.79 -12.08 -17.39
C GLU A 59 34.01 -11.43 -16.03
N ILE A 60 35.27 -11.18 -15.65
CA ILE A 60 35.62 -10.54 -14.39
C ILE A 60 34.99 -9.14 -14.29
N ILE A 61 35.16 -8.31 -15.34
CA ILE A 61 34.59 -6.96 -15.40
C ILE A 61 33.06 -7.02 -15.38
N GLY A 62 32.46 -7.86 -16.22
CA GLY A 62 31.01 -8.00 -16.34
C GLY A 62 30.36 -8.45 -15.02
N MET A 63 30.93 -9.43 -14.34
CA MET A 63 30.43 -9.91 -13.04
C MET A 63 30.60 -8.87 -11.93
N SER A 64 31.73 -8.16 -11.92
CA SER A 64 32.01 -7.13 -10.91
C SER A 64 31.07 -5.94 -11.03
N LEU A 65 30.87 -5.45 -12.26
CA LEU A 65 29.90 -4.39 -12.55
C LEU A 65 28.47 -4.86 -12.30
N GLY A 66 28.13 -6.10 -12.68
CA GLY A 66 26.80 -6.68 -12.45
C GLY A 66 26.47 -6.80 -10.97
N ALA A 67 27.42 -7.24 -10.14
CA ALA A 67 27.23 -7.30 -8.69
C ALA A 67 27.07 -5.91 -8.07
N ALA A 68 27.89 -4.94 -8.47
CA ALA A 68 27.73 -3.55 -8.01
C ALA A 68 26.40 -2.96 -8.47
N ALA A 69 25.97 -3.20 -9.71
CA ALA A 69 24.67 -2.77 -10.21
C ALA A 69 23.50 -3.44 -9.46
N ALA A 70 23.63 -4.70 -9.08
CA ALA A 70 22.64 -5.39 -8.26
C ALA A 70 22.58 -4.81 -6.85
N VAL A 71 23.72 -4.52 -6.21
CA VAL A 71 23.76 -3.85 -4.90
C VAL A 71 23.20 -2.43 -5.01
N TRP A 72 23.55 -1.68 -6.05
CA TRP A 72 22.95 -0.38 -6.32
C TRP A 72 21.44 -0.48 -6.47
N TRP A 73 20.95 -1.43 -7.27
CA TRP A 73 19.52 -1.66 -7.43
C TRP A 73 18.86 -2.08 -6.12
N VAL A 74 19.52 -2.81 -5.23
CA VAL A 74 18.97 -3.11 -3.90
C VAL A 74 18.94 -1.87 -3.02
N LEU A 75 20.04 -1.11 -2.93
CA LEU A 75 20.12 0.10 -2.11
C LEU A 75 19.15 1.18 -2.61
N ASP A 76 19.15 1.46 -3.91
CA ASP A 76 18.24 2.43 -4.51
C ASP A 76 16.83 1.88 -4.51
N GLY A 77 16.64 0.61 -4.93
CA GLY A 77 15.40 -0.18 -4.96
C GLY A 77 14.61 -0.19 -3.68
N THR A 78 15.30 -0.26 -2.54
CA THR A 78 14.70 -0.25 -1.20
C THR A 78 14.33 1.15 -0.73
N GLU A 79 15.01 2.18 -1.23
CA GLU A 79 14.71 3.59 -0.95
C GLU A 79 13.71 4.22 -1.95
N THR A 80 13.41 3.53 -3.07
CA THR A 80 12.67 4.01 -4.26
C THR A 80 11.32 4.68 -4.06
N ARG A 81 10.73 4.50 -2.88
CA ARG A 81 9.53 5.20 -2.44
C ARG A 81 9.68 5.43 -0.95
N ARG A 82 9.78 6.70 -0.59
CA ARG A 82 9.78 7.18 0.77
C ARG A 82 8.33 7.56 1.02
N GLN A 83 7.80 6.96 2.07
CA GLN A 83 6.52 7.34 2.59
C GLN A 83 6.76 8.42 3.64
N ALA A 84 6.05 9.53 3.47
CA ALA A 84 5.97 10.58 4.46
C ALA A 84 4.66 10.41 5.23
N VAL A 85 4.77 10.46 6.55
CA VAL A 85 3.67 10.23 7.48
C VAL A 85 3.61 11.43 8.41
N LEU A 86 2.51 12.15 8.37
CA LEU A 86 2.19 13.18 9.36
C LEU A 86 1.57 12.52 10.59
N MET A 87 2.24 12.64 11.72
CA MET A 87 1.77 12.26 13.05
C MET A 87 1.22 13.51 13.78
N GLU A 88 0.82 13.36 15.04
CA GLU A 88 0.31 14.49 15.84
C GLU A 88 1.39 15.52 16.19
N ASP A 89 2.65 15.12 16.31
CA ASP A 89 3.76 15.97 16.76
C ASP A 89 4.98 15.95 15.82
N SER A 90 4.94 15.15 14.75
CA SER A 90 6.08 14.93 13.88
C SER A 90 5.69 14.57 12.43
N ILE A 91 6.62 14.82 11.50
CA ILE A 91 6.59 14.27 10.14
C ILE A 91 7.69 13.21 10.06
N VAL A 92 7.30 11.97 9.79
CA VAL A 92 8.23 10.84 9.66
C VAL A 92 8.37 10.49 8.18
N VAL A 93 9.59 10.56 7.65
CA VAL A 93 9.89 10.26 6.24
C VAL A 93 10.90 9.14 6.14
N GLY A 94 10.46 7.96 5.74
CA GLY A 94 11.28 6.77 5.63
C GLY A 94 11.01 5.98 4.35
N GLY A 95 11.99 5.20 3.89
CA GLY A 95 11.75 4.26 2.79
C GLY A 95 10.70 3.20 3.16
N ASP A 96 9.96 2.70 2.17
CA ASP A 96 8.93 1.64 2.27
C ASP A 96 9.37 0.44 3.12
N MET A 97 10.68 0.20 3.29
CA MET A 97 11.21 -0.89 4.09
C MET A 97 11.03 -0.76 5.61
N GLY A 98 10.46 0.33 6.16
CA GLY A 98 9.91 0.55 7.52
C GLY A 98 10.74 0.12 8.75
N LYS A 99 11.23 -1.13 8.76
CA LYS A 99 12.14 -1.78 9.70
C LYS A 99 13.62 -1.61 9.37
N TYR A 100 13.99 -1.45 8.08
CA TYR A 100 15.40 -1.49 7.65
C TYR A 100 16.00 -0.13 7.32
N SER A 101 15.18 0.91 7.22
CA SER A 101 15.61 2.30 7.09
C SER A 101 15.50 2.98 8.45
N SER A 102 16.45 3.85 8.80
CA SER A 102 16.26 4.81 9.90
C SER A 102 15.44 5.97 9.34
N PRO A 103 14.13 6.06 9.67
CA PRO A 103 13.32 7.14 9.12
C PRO A 103 13.80 8.49 9.65
N GLU A 104 13.79 9.50 8.79
CA GLU A 104 14.00 10.87 9.22
C GLU A 104 12.73 11.34 9.94
N THR A 105 12.89 11.92 11.12
CA THR A 105 11.77 12.41 11.92
C THR A 105 11.95 13.90 12.15
N PHE A 106 11.02 14.69 11.65
CA PHE A 106 10.99 16.14 11.81
C PHE A 106 9.92 16.49 12.84
N LYS A 107 10.32 16.97 14.01
CA LYS A 107 9.36 17.39 15.04
C LYS A 107 8.66 18.67 14.61
N LEU A 108 7.32 18.67 14.64
CA LEU A 108 6.50 19.81 14.23
C LEU A 108 6.79 21.05 15.08
N ALA A 109 7.07 20.87 16.38
CA ALA A 109 7.41 21.98 17.29
C ALA A 109 8.69 22.74 16.90
N GLU A 110 9.56 22.13 16.10
CA GLU A 110 10.84 22.70 15.64
C GLU A 110 10.72 23.28 14.22
N ILE A 111 9.56 23.12 13.57
CA ILE A 111 9.27 23.67 12.26
C ILE A 111 8.50 24.99 12.44
N PRO A 112 9.11 26.16 12.15
CA PRO A 112 8.46 27.47 12.36
C PRO A 112 7.32 27.72 11.39
N GLY A 113 7.33 27.04 10.24
CA GLY A 113 6.31 27.08 9.21
C GLY A 113 6.75 26.25 8.00
N ALA A 114 5.77 25.88 7.19
CA ALA A 114 5.97 25.11 5.98
C ALA A 114 5.24 25.74 4.80
N ALA A 115 5.59 25.35 3.58
CA ALA A 115 4.91 25.73 2.36
C ALA A 115 4.80 24.53 1.42
N ILE A 116 3.61 24.26 0.89
CA ILE A 116 3.45 23.40 -0.27
C ILE A 116 3.70 24.26 -1.49
N VAL A 117 4.73 23.94 -2.25
CA VAL A 117 5.16 24.69 -3.43
C VAL A 117 4.86 23.86 -4.67
N MET A 118 4.19 24.49 -5.64
CA MET A 118 3.79 23.85 -6.89
C MET A 118 4.99 23.67 -7.86
N PRO A 119 4.91 22.74 -8.83
CA PRO A 119 5.94 22.58 -9.86
C PRO A 119 6.24 23.86 -10.64
N GLU A 120 5.24 24.73 -10.82
CA GLU A 120 5.37 25.99 -11.55
C GLU A 120 6.11 27.07 -10.73
N GLU A 121 6.07 26.97 -9.41
CA GLU A 121 6.76 27.86 -8.46
C GLU A 121 8.18 27.38 -8.13
N SER A 122 8.44 26.09 -8.33
CA SER A 122 9.71 25.46 -8.02
C SER A 122 10.45 24.99 -9.28
N LYS A 123 11.71 24.58 -9.13
CA LYS A 123 12.44 23.90 -10.23
C LYS A 123 12.18 22.38 -10.24
N TRP A 124 11.22 21.92 -9.44
CA TRP A 124 10.90 20.51 -9.27
C TRP A 124 9.75 20.09 -10.19
N PRO A 125 9.77 18.84 -10.70
CA PRO A 125 8.71 18.35 -11.59
C PRO A 125 7.38 18.05 -10.88
N GLU A 126 7.42 17.97 -9.55
CA GLU A 126 6.30 17.58 -8.70
C GLU A 126 6.15 18.55 -7.53
N PRO A 127 4.95 18.69 -6.95
CA PRO A 127 4.75 19.51 -5.75
C PRO A 127 5.63 19.01 -4.60
N ALA A 128 6.03 19.92 -3.72
CA ALA A 128 6.85 19.57 -2.56
C ALA A 128 6.51 20.42 -1.33
N LEU A 129 6.61 19.81 -0.16
CA LEU A 129 6.53 20.46 1.14
C LEU A 129 7.93 20.97 1.52
N PHE A 130 8.09 22.29 1.55
CA PHE A 130 9.30 22.97 2.00
C PHE A 130 9.13 23.49 3.42
N PHE A 131 10.16 23.33 4.24
CA PHE A 131 10.20 23.87 5.60
C PHE A 131 11.64 24.02 6.08
N HIS A 132 11.86 24.80 7.14
CA HIS A 132 13.17 24.87 7.78
C HIS A 132 13.20 23.95 8.99
N TYR A 133 14.29 23.20 9.15
CA TYR A 133 14.54 22.31 10.29
C TYR A 133 16.03 22.32 10.62
N ASP A 134 16.39 22.50 11.89
CA ASP A 134 17.78 22.61 12.35
C ASP A 134 18.64 23.64 11.57
N GLY A 135 18.02 24.71 11.09
CA GLY A 135 18.70 25.77 10.34
C GLY A 135 18.97 25.44 8.86
N GLU A 136 18.51 24.29 8.38
CA GLU A 136 18.58 23.88 6.97
C GLU A 136 17.18 23.86 6.34
N GLU A 137 17.10 24.18 5.04
CA GLU A 137 15.87 24.01 4.26
C GLU A 137 15.72 22.53 3.91
N GLN A 138 14.57 21.97 4.29
CA GLN A 138 14.15 20.61 3.99
C GLN A 138 13.05 20.63 2.92
N ALA A 139 13.00 19.57 2.12
CA ALA A 139 11.98 19.38 1.10
C ALA A 139 11.50 17.92 1.09
N ILE A 140 10.19 17.73 1.15
CA ILE A 140 9.54 16.41 1.03
C ILE A 140 8.63 16.43 -0.20
N GLY A 141 8.80 15.48 -1.10
CA GLY A 141 8.04 15.42 -2.35
C GLY A 141 6.60 15.00 -2.08
N ILE A 142 5.66 15.55 -2.83
CA ILE A 142 4.24 15.20 -2.72
C ILE A 142 3.76 14.67 -4.06
N ASP A 143 3.33 13.41 -4.11
CA ASP A 143 2.62 12.89 -5.28
C ASP A 143 1.34 13.72 -5.51
N ARG A 144 1.09 14.15 -6.75
CA ARG A 144 -0.11 14.94 -7.12
C ARG A 144 -1.41 14.27 -6.68
N LYS A 145 -1.44 12.95 -6.52
CA LYS A 145 -2.60 12.17 -6.08
C LYS A 145 -2.86 12.24 -4.58
N ALA A 146 -1.93 12.77 -3.78
CA ALA A 146 -2.09 12.83 -2.33
C ALA A 146 -3.23 13.76 -1.89
N GLY A 147 -3.58 14.76 -2.70
CA GLY A 147 -4.57 15.78 -2.34
C GLY A 147 -3.93 16.91 -1.53
N LEU A 148 -3.44 17.94 -2.21
CA LEU A 148 -2.64 19.02 -1.62
C LEU A 148 -3.40 19.80 -0.55
N SER A 149 -4.67 20.13 -0.80
CA SER A 149 -5.51 20.84 0.18
C SER A 149 -5.73 20.02 1.45
N ARG A 150 -5.89 18.69 1.34
CA ARG A 150 -6.05 17.79 2.49
C ARG A 150 -4.76 17.70 3.30
N LEU A 151 -3.60 17.65 2.63
CA LEU A 151 -2.30 17.72 3.31
C LEU A 151 -2.14 19.08 4.03
N ALA A 152 -2.50 20.19 3.37
CA ALA A 152 -2.44 21.52 3.98
C ALA A 152 -3.34 21.61 5.22
N GLN A 153 -4.59 21.16 5.12
CA GLN A 153 -5.51 21.13 6.25
C GLN A 153 -4.98 20.22 7.37
N ALA A 154 -4.46 19.03 7.06
CA ALA A 154 -3.92 18.13 8.07
C ALA A 154 -2.72 18.74 8.81
N LEU A 155 -1.83 19.45 8.12
CA LEU A 155 -0.72 20.20 8.71
C LEU A 155 -1.23 21.36 9.59
N HIS A 156 -2.25 22.08 9.12
CA HIS A 156 -2.89 23.15 9.89
C HIS A 156 -3.56 22.63 11.17
N ASP A 157 -4.28 21.51 11.09
CA ASP A 157 -5.00 20.88 12.21
C ASP A 157 -4.07 20.41 13.34
N VAL A 158 -2.83 20.04 13.01
CA VAL A 158 -1.79 19.73 14.02
C VAL A 158 -1.04 20.97 14.52
N GLY A 159 -1.47 22.16 14.10
CA GLY A 159 -0.93 23.44 14.56
C GLY A 159 0.31 23.92 13.79
N LEU A 160 0.66 23.31 12.66
CA LEU A 160 1.77 23.76 11.82
C LEU A 160 1.31 24.90 10.89
N PRO A 161 1.91 26.10 10.95
CA PRO A 161 1.64 27.16 9.98
C PRO A 161 2.04 26.69 8.58
N ILE A 162 1.09 26.69 7.65
CA ILE A 162 1.27 26.16 6.30
C ILE A 162 0.78 27.17 5.25
N ARG A 163 1.57 27.37 4.20
CA ARG A 163 1.18 28.13 3.00
C ARG A 163 0.91 27.17 1.84
N LEU A 164 -0.23 27.33 1.18
CA LEU A 164 -0.53 26.77 -0.13
C LEU A 164 -1.26 27.85 -0.94
N ASP A 165 -0.74 28.23 -2.10
CA ASP A 165 -1.30 29.33 -2.87
C ASP A 165 -2.72 29.01 -3.36
N GLY A 166 -3.65 29.93 -3.08
CA GLY A 166 -5.08 29.76 -3.39
C GLY A 166 -5.86 28.89 -2.40
N TRP A 167 -5.26 28.51 -1.26
CA TRP A 167 -5.92 27.74 -0.19
C TRP A 167 -6.02 28.57 1.10
N GLU A 168 -7.14 28.44 1.81
CA GLU A 168 -7.37 29.02 3.14
C GLU A 168 -7.83 27.91 4.11
N PRO A 169 -7.51 27.99 5.41
CA PRO A 169 -7.88 26.96 6.37
C PRO A 169 -9.40 26.89 6.59
N GLY A 170 -9.99 25.70 6.42
CA GLY A 170 -11.38 25.41 6.77
C GLY A 170 -11.53 25.07 8.26
N GLY A 171 -12.64 25.48 8.90
CA GLY A 171 -12.93 25.17 10.30
C GLY A 171 -13.52 23.77 10.50
N GLU A 172 -12.90 22.97 11.40
CA GLU A 172 -13.05 21.51 11.60
C GLU A 172 -12.60 20.68 10.38
N SER A 173 -11.99 19.51 10.59
CA SER A 173 -11.31 18.76 9.51
C SER A 173 -12.24 18.60 8.31
N GLU A 174 -11.96 19.35 7.24
CA GLU A 174 -12.83 19.44 6.05
C GLU A 174 -13.19 18.05 5.53
N PHE A 175 -12.26 17.10 5.63
CA PHE A 175 -12.48 15.71 5.23
C PHE A 175 -13.66 15.02 5.93
N ALA A 176 -13.80 15.16 7.26
CA ALA A 176 -14.91 14.54 7.99
C ALA A 176 -16.26 15.22 7.70
N LYS A 177 -16.24 16.49 7.28
CA LYS A 177 -17.44 17.23 6.84
C LYS A 177 -17.80 16.95 5.39
N GLU A 178 -16.79 16.87 4.52
CA GLU A 178 -16.90 16.60 3.10
C GLU A 178 -17.41 15.17 2.85
N PHE A 179 -16.92 14.22 3.64
CA PHE A 179 -17.30 12.81 3.54
C PHE A 179 -18.22 12.36 4.68
N ALA A 180 -19.27 13.16 4.94
CA ALA A 180 -20.35 12.79 5.85
C ALA A 180 -21.71 13.26 5.34
N TRP A 181 -22.70 12.39 5.50
CA TRP A 181 -24.10 12.65 5.19
C TRP A 181 -24.98 12.08 6.32
N GLU A 182 -26.03 12.80 6.70
CA GLU A 182 -27.00 12.36 7.70
C GLU A 182 -28.41 12.73 7.25
N ALA A 183 -29.33 11.76 7.33
CA ALA A 183 -30.73 11.92 7.00
C ALA A 183 -31.50 12.65 8.12
N ASP A 184 -32.59 13.33 7.77
CA ASP A 184 -33.61 13.64 8.77
C ASP A 184 -34.17 12.31 9.32
N PRO A 185 -34.21 12.08 10.64
CA PRO A 185 -34.78 10.86 11.20
C PRO A 185 -36.20 10.54 10.70
N ASN A 186 -36.98 11.55 10.29
CA ASN A 186 -38.33 11.37 9.76
C ASN A 186 -38.37 10.89 8.30
N THR A 187 -37.29 11.03 7.53
CA THR A 187 -37.21 10.57 6.14
C THR A 187 -36.77 9.11 6.04
N VAL A 188 -36.30 8.51 7.14
CA VAL A 188 -35.87 7.10 7.18
C VAL A 188 -37.08 6.20 7.42
N THR A 189 -37.77 5.84 6.35
CA THR A 189 -39.00 5.05 6.39
C THR A 189 -38.81 3.58 5.98
N GLY A 190 -37.69 3.25 5.35
CA GLY A 190 -37.41 1.92 4.81
C GLY A 190 -36.62 1.03 5.75
N LYS A 191 -36.45 -0.24 5.34
CA LYS A 191 -35.55 -1.19 6.01
C LYS A 191 -34.63 -1.85 5.00
N ALA A 192 -33.35 -1.94 5.36
CA ALA A 192 -32.40 -2.75 4.64
C ALA A 192 -32.77 -4.24 4.79
N LYS A 193 -32.66 -4.99 3.70
CA LYS A 193 -32.91 -6.43 3.67
C LYS A 193 -31.59 -7.16 3.61
N ILE A 194 -31.30 -7.96 4.64
CA ILE A 194 -30.13 -8.84 4.71
C ILE A 194 -30.63 -10.28 4.60
N GLU A 195 -30.26 -10.97 3.52
CA GLU A 195 -30.64 -12.35 3.27
C GLU A 195 -29.42 -13.27 3.38
N THR A 196 -29.54 -14.35 4.15
CA THR A 196 -28.54 -15.43 4.12
C THR A 196 -28.75 -16.29 2.87
N LEU A 197 -27.68 -16.46 2.10
CA LEU A 197 -27.67 -17.28 0.89
C LEU A 197 -27.82 -18.77 1.25
N PRO A 198 -28.56 -19.55 0.43
CA PRO A 198 -28.66 -21.00 0.62
C PRO A 198 -27.29 -21.69 0.64
N GLU A 199 -27.15 -22.80 1.38
CA GLU A 199 -25.89 -23.55 1.49
C GLU A 199 -25.33 -24.06 0.16
N ARG A 200 -26.21 -24.25 -0.85
CA ARG A 200 -25.83 -24.71 -2.19
C ARG A 200 -25.38 -23.59 -3.14
N THR A 201 -25.41 -22.34 -2.70
CA THR A 201 -24.99 -21.21 -3.53
C THR A 201 -23.50 -21.33 -3.85
N PRO A 202 -23.09 -21.19 -5.13
CA PRO A 202 -21.68 -21.15 -5.51
C PRO A 202 -20.85 -20.21 -4.63
N SER A 203 -19.83 -20.75 -3.97
CA SER A 203 -18.89 -19.95 -3.16
C SER A 203 -18.08 -19.00 -4.04
N LEU A 204 -17.86 -17.78 -3.57
CA LEU A 204 -16.97 -16.80 -4.24
C LEU A 204 -15.56 -17.37 -4.47
N MET A 205 -15.11 -18.24 -3.56
CA MET A 205 -13.82 -18.92 -3.66
C MET A 205 -14.02 -20.40 -3.85
N THR A 206 -13.42 -20.94 -4.92
CA THR A 206 -13.38 -22.38 -5.17
C THR A 206 -12.06 -22.97 -4.66
N PRO A 207 -12.03 -24.23 -4.19
CA PRO A 207 -10.78 -24.88 -3.78
C PRO A 207 -9.71 -24.86 -4.88
N GLY A 208 -10.12 -25.11 -6.14
CA GLY A 208 -9.22 -25.06 -7.29
C GLY A 208 -8.61 -23.68 -7.52
N GLY A 209 -9.42 -22.62 -7.45
CA GLY A 209 -8.90 -21.26 -7.60
C GLY A 209 -8.03 -20.81 -6.43
N ILE A 210 -8.30 -21.27 -5.21
CA ILE A 210 -7.40 -21.04 -4.06
C ILE A 210 -6.04 -21.71 -4.29
N ILE A 211 -6.02 -22.94 -4.83
CA ILE A 211 -4.75 -23.62 -5.17
C ILE A 211 -3.98 -22.82 -6.24
N VAL A 212 -4.66 -22.35 -7.30
CA VAL A 212 -4.03 -21.51 -8.33
C VAL A 212 -3.50 -20.21 -7.75
N ALA A 213 -4.24 -19.57 -6.84
CA ALA A 213 -3.83 -18.37 -6.13
C ALA A 213 -2.56 -18.60 -5.29
N ILE A 214 -2.51 -19.70 -4.53
CA ILE A 214 -1.33 -20.10 -3.74
C ILE A 214 -0.12 -20.32 -4.66
N ILE A 215 -0.30 -21.06 -5.76
CA ILE A 215 0.79 -21.28 -6.73
C ILE A 215 1.26 -19.95 -7.32
N THR A 216 0.33 -19.06 -7.71
CA THR A 216 0.64 -17.75 -8.29
C THR A 216 1.35 -16.83 -7.31
N GLN A 217 1.06 -16.94 -6.01
CA GLN A 217 1.74 -16.15 -4.98
C GLN A 217 3.12 -16.70 -4.64
N CYS A 218 3.26 -18.04 -4.59
CA CYS A 218 4.45 -18.71 -4.09
C CYS A 218 5.47 -19.13 -5.16
N TRP A 219 5.16 -19.03 -6.46
CA TRP A 219 6.05 -19.61 -7.50
C TRP A 219 7.46 -19.02 -7.50
N ALA A 220 7.63 -17.72 -7.18
CA ALA A 220 8.96 -17.10 -7.13
C ALA A 220 9.80 -17.67 -5.97
N ILE A 221 9.16 -17.97 -4.84
CA ILE A 221 9.79 -18.65 -3.70
C ILE A 221 10.13 -20.10 -4.07
N VAL A 222 9.24 -20.80 -4.77
CA VAL A 222 9.50 -22.16 -5.25
C VAL A 222 10.68 -22.18 -6.22
N LEU A 223 10.73 -21.23 -7.17
CA LEU A 223 11.84 -21.08 -8.11
C LEU A 223 13.16 -20.80 -7.36
N TRP A 224 13.12 -19.91 -6.36
CA TRP A 224 14.26 -19.63 -5.50
C TRP A 224 14.74 -20.90 -4.77
N LEU A 225 13.83 -21.68 -4.18
CA LEU A 225 14.17 -22.94 -3.52
C LEU A 225 14.86 -23.93 -4.48
N VAL A 226 14.39 -24.02 -5.72
CA VAL A 226 15.02 -24.86 -6.76
C VAL A 226 16.44 -24.38 -7.09
N ILE A 227 16.63 -23.06 -7.26
CA ILE A 227 17.95 -22.47 -7.53
C ILE A 227 18.91 -22.75 -6.35
N VAL A 228 18.45 -22.57 -5.11
CA VAL A 228 19.26 -22.86 -3.92
C VAL A 228 19.58 -24.34 -3.80
N ALA A 229 18.61 -25.23 -4.04
CA ALA A 229 18.84 -26.68 -4.02
C ALA A 229 19.88 -27.10 -5.08
N ALA A 230 19.80 -26.54 -6.29
CA ALA A 230 20.79 -26.77 -7.34
C ALA A 230 22.18 -26.22 -6.96
N ALA A 231 22.23 -25.02 -6.37
CA ALA A 231 23.46 -24.41 -5.87
C ALA A 231 24.12 -25.23 -4.76
N VAL A 232 23.32 -25.75 -3.81
CA VAL A 232 23.77 -26.64 -2.73
C VAL A 232 24.26 -27.98 -3.29
N TYR A 233 23.51 -28.58 -4.21
CA TYR A 233 23.90 -29.83 -4.86
C TYR A 233 25.21 -29.68 -5.64
N TYR A 234 25.34 -28.60 -6.43
CA TYR A 234 26.59 -28.26 -7.11
C TYR A 234 27.74 -28.03 -6.10
N GLY A 235 27.44 -27.30 -5.02
CA GLY A 235 28.33 -27.07 -3.89
C GLY A 235 28.90 -28.38 -3.32
N TYR A 236 28.01 -29.35 -3.06
CA TYR A 236 28.35 -30.67 -2.55
C TYR A 236 29.21 -31.48 -3.52
N GLN A 237 28.81 -31.55 -4.80
CA GLN A 237 29.53 -32.32 -5.83
C GLN A 237 30.95 -31.78 -6.08
N ASN A 238 31.15 -30.48 -5.91
CA ASN A 238 32.41 -29.80 -6.22
C ASN A 238 33.15 -29.34 -4.97
N PHE A 239 32.80 -29.82 -3.77
CA PHE A 239 33.31 -29.30 -2.50
C PHE A 239 34.84 -29.21 -2.44
N ASN A 240 35.55 -30.22 -2.95
CA ASN A 240 37.01 -30.26 -2.97
C ASN A 240 37.66 -29.34 -4.04
N ASN A 241 36.87 -28.87 -5.01
CA ASN A 241 37.29 -28.02 -6.13
C ASN A 241 36.70 -26.59 -6.05
N LEU A 242 35.92 -26.30 -5.02
CA LEU A 242 35.33 -24.99 -4.79
C LEU A 242 36.34 -24.11 -4.08
N GLY A 243 37.01 -23.25 -4.85
CA GLY A 243 37.74 -22.13 -4.27
C GLY A 243 36.82 -21.22 -3.46
N VAL A 244 37.39 -20.53 -2.47
CA VAL A 244 36.69 -19.61 -1.54
C VAL A 244 35.76 -18.64 -2.27
N VAL A 245 36.17 -18.17 -3.45
CA VAL A 245 35.39 -17.25 -4.29
C VAL A 245 34.12 -17.87 -4.86
N ARG A 246 34.19 -19.10 -5.36
CA ARG A 246 33.00 -19.79 -5.87
C ARG A 246 32.01 -20.08 -4.75
N LEU A 247 32.51 -20.43 -3.56
CA LEU A 247 31.68 -20.61 -2.37
C LEU A 247 30.99 -19.30 -1.95
N GLY A 248 31.73 -18.19 -1.92
CA GLY A 248 31.17 -16.85 -1.65
C GLY A 248 30.09 -16.45 -2.65
N LEU A 249 30.31 -16.69 -3.96
CA LEU A 249 29.32 -16.42 -5.00
C LEU A 249 28.05 -17.24 -4.84
N LEU A 250 28.15 -18.53 -4.49
CA LEU A 250 26.98 -19.39 -4.26
C LEU A 250 26.11 -18.85 -3.11
N ILE A 251 26.73 -18.38 -2.03
CA ILE A 251 26.03 -17.77 -0.90
C ILE A 251 25.38 -16.44 -1.31
N VAL A 252 26.14 -15.53 -1.94
CA VAL A 252 25.63 -14.21 -2.34
C VAL A 252 24.50 -14.33 -3.36
N MET A 253 24.61 -15.22 -4.35
CA MET A 253 23.53 -15.48 -5.32
C MET A 253 22.28 -16.03 -4.63
N SER A 254 22.43 -16.93 -3.66
CA SER A 254 21.27 -17.48 -2.93
C SER A 254 20.53 -16.41 -2.13
N ILE A 255 21.26 -15.51 -1.45
CA ILE A 255 20.67 -14.39 -0.71
C ILE A 255 20.05 -13.37 -1.67
N GLY A 256 20.75 -12.98 -2.73
CA GLY A 256 20.27 -12.01 -3.72
C GLY A 256 18.99 -12.49 -4.43
N THR A 257 18.94 -13.76 -4.84
CA THR A 257 17.74 -14.34 -5.46
C THR A 257 16.59 -14.49 -4.46
N MET A 258 16.87 -14.74 -3.17
CA MET A 258 15.84 -14.74 -2.12
C MET A 258 15.20 -13.35 -2.00
N TYR A 259 16.02 -12.32 -1.97
CA TYR A 259 15.56 -10.94 -1.89
C TYR A 259 14.69 -10.57 -3.10
N ILE A 260 15.15 -10.89 -4.32
CA ILE A 260 14.37 -10.67 -5.55
C ILE A 260 13.04 -11.41 -5.50
N ALA A 261 13.04 -12.69 -5.06
CA ALA A 261 11.82 -13.48 -4.94
C ALA A 261 10.85 -12.87 -3.92
N GLY A 262 11.35 -12.41 -2.77
CA GLY A 262 10.56 -11.73 -1.74
C GLY A 262 9.90 -10.45 -2.26
N VAL A 263 10.69 -9.55 -2.87
CA VAL A 263 10.18 -8.29 -3.46
C VAL A 263 9.17 -8.57 -4.57
N TYR A 264 9.45 -9.55 -5.43
CA TYR A 264 8.53 -9.95 -6.48
C TYR A 264 7.21 -10.47 -5.91
N THR A 265 7.28 -11.35 -4.92
CA THR A 265 6.09 -11.93 -4.28
C THR A 265 5.24 -10.85 -3.63
N ASP A 266 5.87 -9.93 -2.90
CA ASP A 266 5.18 -8.87 -2.19
C ASP A 266 4.51 -7.86 -3.15
N ARG A 267 5.27 -7.31 -4.11
CA ARG A 267 4.80 -6.21 -4.98
C ARG A 267 3.94 -6.65 -6.17
N TYR A 268 4.20 -7.84 -6.71
CA TYR A 268 3.59 -8.28 -7.97
C TYR A 268 2.72 -9.53 -7.81
N ALA A 269 3.24 -10.56 -7.14
CA ALA A 269 2.50 -11.81 -7.02
C ALA A 269 1.23 -11.62 -6.19
N SER A 270 1.30 -10.91 -5.06
CA SER A 270 0.15 -10.59 -4.21
C SER A 270 -0.96 -9.85 -4.97
N ALA A 271 -0.61 -8.81 -5.73
CA ALA A 271 -1.56 -8.04 -6.53
C ALA A 271 -2.17 -8.88 -7.67
N LYS A 272 -1.35 -9.65 -8.39
CA LYS A 272 -1.82 -10.55 -9.45
C LYS A 272 -2.75 -11.63 -8.91
N THR A 273 -2.42 -12.20 -7.75
CA THR A 273 -3.24 -13.18 -7.06
C THR A 273 -4.57 -12.57 -6.63
N ALA A 274 -4.58 -11.37 -6.06
CA ALA A 274 -5.81 -10.66 -5.70
C ALA A 274 -6.71 -10.43 -6.93
N LYS A 275 -6.17 -9.90 -8.03
CA LYS A 275 -6.92 -9.72 -9.29
C LYS A 275 -7.48 -11.04 -9.83
N GLY A 276 -6.71 -12.13 -9.73
CA GLY A 276 -7.15 -13.47 -10.10
C GLY A 276 -8.31 -13.97 -9.23
N LEU A 277 -8.23 -13.75 -7.91
CA LEU A 277 -9.29 -14.09 -6.96
C LEU A 277 -10.55 -13.25 -7.19
N THR A 278 -10.42 -11.95 -7.46
CA THR A 278 -11.55 -11.08 -7.81
C THR A 278 -12.25 -11.59 -9.08
N ARG A 279 -11.51 -11.86 -10.15
CA ARG A 279 -12.07 -12.43 -11.40
C ARG A 279 -12.79 -13.75 -11.15
N MET A 280 -12.18 -14.65 -10.38
CA MET A 280 -12.83 -15.90 -10.00
C MET A 280 -14.13 -15.62 -9.23
N ALA A 281 -14.12 -14.70 -8.27
CA ALA A 281 -15.30 -14.38 -7.49
C ALA A 281 -16.42 -13.82 -8.37
N THR A 282 -16.11 -12.91 -9.30
CA THR A 282 -17.06 -12.42 -10.32
C THR A 282 -17.61 -13.57 -11.18
N ASP A 283 -16.76 -14.50 -11.63
CA ASP A 283 -17.20 -15.68 -12.40
C ASP A 283 -18.08 -16.64 -11.59
N GLN A 284 -17.89 -16.74 -10.28
CA GLN A 284 -18.75 -17.54 -9.42
C GLN A 284 -20.09 -16.85 -9.17
N ILE A 285 -20.09 -15.53 -9.04
CA ILE A 285 -21.30 -14.72 -8.90
C ILE A 285 -22.21 -14.87 -10.12
N ARG A 286 -21.64 -14.84 -11.34
CA ARG A 286 -22.38 -15.10 -12.59
C ARG A 286 -23.14 -16.42 -12.62
N LYS A 287 -22.75 -17.40 -11.80
CA LYS A 287 -23.36 -18.73 -11.73
C LYS A 287 -24.44 -18.84 -10.64
N ARG A 288 -24.68 -17.78 -9.86
CA ARG A 288 -25.64 -17.80 -8.76
C ARG A 288 -27.04 -17.49 -9.25
N ASP A 289 -28.01 -18.20 -8.69
CA ASP A 289 -29.42 -17.91 -8.92
C ASP A 289 -29.84 -16.63 -8.16
N GLY A 290 -30.67 -15.81 -8.79
CA GLY A 290 -31.25 -14.60 -8.18
C GLY A 290 -30.24 -13.51 -7.87
N LEU A 291 -29.10 -13.48 -8.57
CA LEU A 291 -28.08 -12.45 -8.49
C LEU A 291 -28.68 -11.03 -8.50
N GLN A 292 -28.24 -10.17 -7.57
CA GLN A 292 -28.69 -8.78 -7.50
C GLN A 292 -27.75 -7.78 -8.17
N VAL A 293 -26.44 -8.04 -8.12
CA VAL A 293 -25.43 -7.17 -8.74
C VAL A 293 -25.17 -7.60 -10.18
N ASP A 294 -24.97 -6.66 -11.09
CA ASP A 294 -24.51 -6.93 -12.44
C ASP A 294 -22.98 -7.12 -12.44
N PRO A 295 -22.46 -8.34 -12.70
CA PRO A 295 -21.02 -8.62 -12.67
C PRO A 295 -20.25 -7.91 -13.78
N ASP A 296 -20.96 -7.40 -14.80
CA ASP A 296 -20.42 -6.71 -15.97
C ASP A 296 -20.67 -5.19 -15.90
N ALA A 297 -21.17 -4.69 -14.77
CA ALA A 297 -21.34 -3.27 -14.56
C ALA A 297 -20.01 -2.51 -14.61
N GLU A 298 -20.07 -1.27 -15.11
CA GLU A 298 -18.92 -0.37 -15.15
C GLU A 298 -18.34 -0.11 -13.75
N ILE A 299 -19.22 0.00 -12.74
CA ILE A 299 -18.86 0.23 -11.35
C ILE A 299 -19.34 -0.96 -10.52
N LEU A 300 -18.40 -1.84 -10.17
CA LEU A 300 -18.60 -2.97 -9.26
C LEU A 300 -17.45 -2.97 -8.25
N LEU A 301 -17.73 -2.57 -7.01
CA LEU A 301 -16.70 -2.35 -6.01
C LEU A 301 -16.49 -3.60 -5.15
N PRO A 302 -15.30 -4.22 -5.14
CA PRO A 302 -15.01 -5.30 -4.20
C PRO A 302 -14.83 -4.72 -2.79
N VAL A 303 -15.61 -5.20 -1.83
CA VAL A 303 -15.64 -4.68 -0.46
C VAL A 303 -15.59 -5.79 0.59
N GLU A 304 -14.96 -5.47 1.72
CA GLU A 304 -15.03 -6.19 2.97
C GLU A 304 -15.91 -5.41 3.94
N ILE A 305 -16.80 -6.11 4.63
CA ILE A 305 -17.73 -5.55 5.60
C ILE A 305 -17.26 -5.92 7.00
N PHE A 306 -17.31 -4.94 7.90
CA PHE A 306 -16.93 -5.07 9.30
C PHE A 306 -18.04 -4.56 10.20
N THR A 307 -18.22 -5.21 11.35
CA THR A 307 -19.00 -4.66 12.45
C THR A 307 -18.15 -3.62 13.21
N ARG A 308 -18.81 -2.66 13.85
CA ARG A 308 -18.15 -1.55 14.57
C ARG A 308 -17.09 -2.02 15.57
N ASP A 309 -17.33 -3.12 16.28
CA ASP A 309 -16.40 -3.66 17.28
C ASP A 309 -15.11 -4.26 16.70
N GLN A 310 -14.95 -4.28 15.37
CA GLN A 310 -13.78 -4.85 14.68
C GLN A 310 -12.82 -3.79 14.14
N PHE A 311 -13.18 -2.50 14.18
CA PHE A 311 -12.41 -1.46 13.49
C PHE A 311 -11.01 -1.27 14.11
N ASP A 312 -10.92 -1.27 15.43
CA ASP A 312 -9.70 -0.98 16.19
C ASP A 312 -8.90 -2.23 16.59
N LYS A 313 -9.38 -3.43 16.23
CA LYS A 313 -8.72 -4.68 16.58
C LYS A 313 -7.47 -4.92 15.72
N SER A 314 -6.39 -5.36 16.36
CA SER A 314 -5.14 -5.73 15.67
C SER A 314 -5.32 -6.91 14.71
N VAL A 315 -6.25 -7.81 15.01
CA VAL A 315 -6.70 -8.89 14.14
C VAL A 315 -8.19 -8.69 13.91
N GLN A 316 -8.53 -8.10 12.76
CA GLN A 316 -9.90 -7.80 12.40
C GLN A 316 -10.59 -9.05 11.85
N LYS A 317 -11.78 -9.36 12.36
CA LYS A 317 -12.63 -10.39 11.79
C LYS A 317 -13.55 -9.74 10.76
N ILE A 318 -13.38 -10.11 9.49
CA ILE A 318 -14.28 -9.72 8.40
C ILE A 318 -15.65 -10.35 8.68
N HIS A 319 -16.71 -9.52 8.68
CA HIS A 319 -18.10 -9.98 8.77
C HIS A 319 -18.48 -10.70 7.48
N GLU A 320 -18.31 -10.01 6.34
CA GLU A 320 -18.60 -10.54 5.01
C GLU A 320 -17.67 -9.92 3.96
N MET A 321 -17.47 -10.61 2.84
CA MET A 321 -16.70 -10.12 1.69
C MET A 321 -17.45 -10.37 0.40
N GLY A 322 -17.39 -9.40 -0.53
CA GLY A 322 -18.24 -9.45 -1.71
C GLY A 322 -18.08 -8.24 -2.62
N PHE A 323 -19.14 -7.96 -3.36
CA PHE A 323 -19.19 -6.83 -4.28
C PHE A 323 -20.37 -5.94 -3.97
N LEU A 324 -20.14 -4.63 -4.09
CA LEU A 324 -21.09 -3.56 -3.87
C LEU A 324 -21.38 -2.84 -5.18
N GLN A 325 -22.64 -2.50 -5.43
CA GLN A 325 -23.08 -1.77 -6.61
C GLN A 325 -24.28 -0.88 -6.30
N ALA A 326 -24.26 0.36 -6.76
CA ALA A 326 -25.43 1.24 -6.70
C ALA A 326 -26.43 0.89 -7.81
N ASP A 327 -27.66 0.54 -7.43
CA ASP A 327 -28.80 0.46 -8.34
C ASP A 327 -29.50 1.83 -8.36
N LYS A 328 -29.02 2.70 -9.25
CA LYS A 328 -29.48 4.09 -9.38
C LYS A 328 -30.96 4.19 -9.78
N ALA A 329 -31.47 3.24 -10.56
CA ALA A 329 -32.87 3.21 -10.95
C ALA A 329 -33.77 2.76 -9.79
N GLY A 330 -33.31 1.78 -9.00
CA GLY A 330 -33.99 1.29 -7.82
C GLY A 330 -33.74 2.08 -6.53
N GLN A 331 -32.94 3.16 -6.58
CA GLN A 331 -32.57 4.01 -5.44
C GLN A 331 -32.08 3.20 -4.22
N ARG A 332 -31.18 2.25 -4.46
CA ARG A 332 -30.69 1.32 -3.44
C ARG A 332 -29.27 0.87 -3.71
N MET A 333 -28.56 0.54 -2.64
CA MET A 333 -27.27 -0.14 -2.71
C MET A 333 -27.48 -1.66 -2.68
N LEU A 334 -26.84 -2.38 -3.59
CA LEU A 334 -26.90 -3.83 -3.70
C LEU A 334 -25.55 -4.42 -3.31
N TYR A 335 -25.59 -5.52 -2.54
CA TYR A 335 -24.41 -6.24 -2.10
C TYR A 335 -24.56 -7.74 -2.33
N GLU A 336 -23.55 -8.36 -2.92
CA GLU A 336 -23.45 -9.81 -3.11
C GLU A 336 -22.18 -10.34 -2.44
N GLY A 337 -22.36 -10.96 -1.27
CA GLY A 337 -21.30 -11.50 -0.42
C GLY A 337 -21.07 -13.00 -0.54
N LYS A 338 -20.22 -13.56 0.32
CA LYS A 338 -19.99 -15.02 0.36
C LYS A 338 -21.20 -15.78 0.88
N LYS A 339 -21.79 -15.32 1.97
CA LYS A 339 -22.90 -15.94 2.70
C LYS A 339 -24.15 -15.07 2.74
N GLU A 340 -24.01 -13.76 2.54
CA GLU A 340 -25.12 -12.82 2.64
C GLU A 340 -25.30 -12.02 1.34
N ARG A 341 -26.54 -11.57 1.13
CA ARG A 341 -26.94 -10.64 0.06
C ARG A 341 -27.74 -9.51 0.67
N TRP A 342 -27.36 -8.28 0.38
CA TRP A 342 -27.99 -7.11 0.99
C TRP A 342 -28.63 -6.23 -0.07
N SER A 343 -29.82 -5.72 0.25
CA SER A 343 -30.48 -4.65 -0.49
C SER A 343 -30.74 -3.53 0.50
N ILE A 344 -30.06 -2.40 0.32
CA ILE A 344 -30.11 -1.23 1.21
C ILE A 344 -30.80 -0.10 0.44
N PRO A 345 -32.12 0.09 0.58
CA PRO A 345 -32.80 1.27 0.05
C PRO A 345 -32.22 2.54 0.65
N THR A 346 -32.14 3.61 -0.14
CA THR A 346 -31.75 4.96 0.33
C THR A 346 -32.57 5.40 1.54
N GLU A 347 -33.87 5.14 1.52
CA GLU A 347 -34.81 5.47 2.60
C GLU A 347 -34.59 4.65 3.90
N SER A 348 -33.64 3.71 3.91
CA SER A 348 -33.21 2.99 5.12
C SER A 348 -31.93 3.55 5.74
N ILE A 349 -31.22 4.45 5.07
CA ILE A 349 -29.92 4.96 5.50
C ILE A 349 -30.11 6.16 6.44
N TYR A 350 -29.54 6.08 7.64
CA TYR A 350 -29.50 7.19 8.60
C TYR A 350 -28.30 8.09 8.38
N SER A 351 -27.13 7.51 8.16
CA SER A 351 -25.90 8.28 7.99
C SER A 351 -24.85 7.50 7.21
N ILE A 352 -24.03 8.22 6.47
CA ILE A 352 -22.85 7.70 5.77
C ILE A 352 -21.68 8.59 6.17
N LYS A 353 -20.53 8.02 6.54
CA LYS A 353 -19.32 8.80 6.78
C LYS A 353 -18.06 8.00 6.48
N ILE A 354 -16.97 8.66 6.09
CA ILE A 354 -15.65 8.01 6.07
C ILE A 354 -15.01 8.11 7.46
N GLU A 355 -14.55 6.98 7.98
CA GLU A 355 -13.77 6.91 9.22
C GLU A 355 -12.38 6.33 8.96
N GLU A 356 -11.37 7.07 9.43
CA GLU A 356 -9.97 6.68 9.35
C GLU A 356 -9.55 5.95 10.62
N VAL A 357 -9.08 4.72 10.48
CA VAL A 357 -8.68 3.87 11.61
C VAL A 357 -7.30 3.28 11.38
N GLN A 358 -6.36 3.64 12.25
CA GLN A 358 -5.01 3.10 12.22
C GLN A 358 -4.94 1.75 12.96
N THR A 359 -4.47 0.72 12.28
CA THR A 359 -4.28 -0.63 12.84
C THR A 359 -2.82 -1.06 12.74
N GLY A 360 -2.27 -1.66 13.78
CA GLY A 360 -0.89 -2.15 13.79
C GLY A 360 -0.58 -3.16 14.89
N THR A 361 0.46 -3.98 14.70
CA THR A 361 0.96 -4.93 15.70
C THR A 361 1.84 -4.20 16.72
N PRO A 362 1.59 -4.36 18.04
CA PRO A 362 2.45 -3.79 19.08
C PRO A 362 3.92 -4.17 18.87
N GLY A 363 4.81 -3.18 18.79
CA GLY A 363 6.26 -3.38 18.76
C GLY A 363 6.89 -3.80 17.42
N GLN A 364 6.14 -3.83 16.30
CA GLN A 364 6.71 -4.25 14.99
C GLN A 364 6.72 -3.18 13.89
N SER A 365 6.13 -2.00 14.08
CA SER A 365 6.22 -0.91 13.11
C SER A 365 5.81 0.42 13.75
N ALA A 366 6.60 1.48 13.57
CA ALA A 366 6.21 2.86 13.88
C ALA A 366 5.12 3.40 12.91
N ILE A 367 4.68 2.58 11.95
CA ILE A 367 3.84 2.93 10.81
C ILE A 367 2.74 1.84 10.69
N GLY A 368 1.69 1.92 11.51
CA GLY A 368 0.49 1.07 11.36
C GLY A 368 -0.26 1.37 10.05
N ALA A 369 -0.99 0.42 9.48
CA ALA A 369 -1.79 0.65 8.27
C ALA A 369 -2.97 1.60 8.60
N LEU A 370 -3.20 2.63 7.76
CA LEU A 370 -4.36 3.50 7.87
C LEU A 370 -5.50 2.92 7.02
N ASN A 371 -6.54 2.41 7.68
CA ASN A 371 -7.74 1.92 7.01
C ASN A 371 -8.77 3.03 6.88
N TYR A 372 -9.53 2.97 5.79
CA TYR A 372 -10.65 3.86 5.53
C TYR A 372 -11.92 3.00 5.48
N TYR A 373 -12.85 3.26 6.39
CA TYR A 373 -14.15 2.62 6.44
C TYR A 373 -15.21 3.61 6.01
N VAL A 374 -16.00 3.26 5.00
CA VAL A 374 -17.29 3.94 4.78
C VAL A 374 -18.26 3.35 5.78
N VAL A 375 -18.54 4.10 6.83
CA VAL A 375 -19.43 3.72 7.92
C VAL A 375 -20.84 4.09 7.54
N VAL A 376 -21.68 3.08 7.31
CA VAL A 376 -23.09 3.27 6.99
C VAL A 376 -23.92 2.79 8.16
N THR A 377 -24.76 3.69 8.66
CA THR A 377 -25.79 3.36 9.64
C THR A 377 -27.12 3.27 8.93
N PHE A 378 -27.78 2.12 9.00
CA PHE A 378 -29.07 1.92 8.35
C PHE A 378 -30.06 1.17 9.25
N ALA A 379 -31.34 1.36 8.99
CA ALA A 379 -32.44 0.67 9.65
C ALA A 379 -32.52 -0.78 9.15
N ALA A 380 -32.16 -1.74 9.99
CA ALA A 380 -32.43 -3.16 9.78
C ALA A 380 -33.49 -3.65 10.78
N GLU A 381 -33.41 -4.90 11.24
CA GLU A 381 -34.22 -5.35 12.40
C GLU A 381 -33.94 -4.48 13.63
N ASP A 382 -32.67 -4.08 13.81
CA ASP A 382 -32.19 -3.07 14.74
C ASP A 382 -31.37 -2.00 13.98
N LYS A 383 -31.17 -0.81 14.56
CA LYS A 383 -30.24 0.19 14.01
C LYS A 383 -28.83 -0.40 14.07
N GLN A 384 -28.23 -0.65 12.91
CA GLN A 384 -26.91 -1.29 12.81
C GLN A 384 -25.93 -0.38 12.06
N GLU A 385 -24.68 -0.44 12.49
CA GLU A 385 -23.56 0.29 11.90
C GLU A 385 -22.57 -0.72 11.30
N PHE A 386 -22.30 -0.57 10.00
CA PHE A 386 -21.33 -1.40 9.27
C PHE A 386 -20.27 -0.53 8.60
N GLY A 387 -19.02 -0.99 8.67
CA GLY A 387 -17.90 -0.40 7.94
C GLY A 387 -17.64 -1.15 6.66
N PHE A 388 -17.74 -0.46 5.53
CA PHE A 388 -17.36 -0.97 4.22
C PHE A 388 -15.93 -0.53 3.91
N ARG A 389 -15.05 -1.50 3.66
CA ARG A 389 -13.65 -1.26 3.28
C ARG A 389 -13.41 -1.79 1.88
N PHE A 390 -12.80 -0.97 1.03
CA PHE A 390 -12.39 -1.39 -0.30
C PHE A 390 -11.34 -2.51 -0.23
N SER A 391 -11.58 -3.61 -0.94
CA SER A 391 -10.78 -4.84 -0.79
C SER A 391 -9.86 -5.15 -1.98
N GLU A 392 -9.88 -4.36 -3.06
CA GLU A 392 -9.03 -4.63 -4.22
C GLU A 392 -7.55 -4.41 -3.90
N ARG A 393 -6.69 -5.39 -4.21
CA ARG A 393 -5.24 -5.21 -4.21
C ARG A 393 -4.71 -4.98 -5.62
N ASP A 394 -4.06 -3.85 -5.81
CA ASP A 394 -3.42 -3.47 -7.06
C ASP A 394 -1.88 -3.53 -6.98
N TYR A 395 -1.18 -3.47 -8.12
CA TYR A 395 0.28 -3.61 -8.21
C TYR A 395 1.03 -2.56 -7.36
N GLY A 396 2.11 -3.00 -6.71
CA GLY A 396 2.84 -2.21 -5.70
C GLY A 396 2.36 -2.54 -4.28
N GLU A 397 2.97 -1.91 -3.28
CA GLU A 397 2.49 -2.06 -1.91
C GLU A 397 1.12 -1.40 -1.75
N PHE A 398 0.31 -1.94 -0.83
CA PHE A 398 -1.04 -1.47 -0.55
C PHE A 398 -0.94 -0.15 0.23
N ASP A 399 -0.73 0.92 -0.51
CA ASP A 399 -0.51 2.28 -0.02
C ASP A 399 -1.78 2.87 0.61
N ASP A 400 -1.62 3.62 1.70
CA ASP A 400 -2.70 4.29 2.42
C ASP A 400 -3.51 5.22 1.47
N ILE A 401 -2.86 5.76 0.42
CA ILE A 401 -3.52 6.53 -0.66
C ILE A 401 -4.55 5.69 -1.43
N LYS A 402 -4.22 4.45 -1.80
CA LYS A 402 -5.16 3.58 -2.52
C LYS A 402 -6.33 3.17 -1.64
N ARG A 403 -6.10 2.97 -0.33
CA ARG A 403 -7.17 2.74 0.65
C ARG A 403 -8.10 3.95 0.75
N ALA A 404 -7.54 5.15 0.78
CA ALA A 404 -8.31 6.40 0.79
C ALA A 404 -9.17 6.52 -0.46
N GLN A 405 -8.58 6.33 -1.65
CA GLN A 405 -9.31 6.38 -2.92
C GLN A 405 -10.43 5.35 -2.98
N GLY A 406 -10.17 4.11 -2.56
CA GLY A 406 -11.19 3.07 -2.48
C GLY A 406 -12.32 3.43 -1.50
N GLY A 407 -12.00 4.03 -0.36
CA GLY A 407 -12.98 4.55 0.59
C GLY A 407 -13.85 5.66 -0.01
N ILE A 408 -13.22 6.62 -0.71
CA ILE A 408 -13.92 7.71 -1.40
C ILE A 408 -14.86 7.14 -2.48
N SER A 409 -14.39 6.22 -3.32
CA SER A 409 -15.25 5.61 -4.35
C SER A 409 -16.46 4.88 -3.77
N ILE A 410 -16.33 4.21 -2.62
CA ILE A 410 -17.49 3.61 -1.94
C ILE A 410 -18.43 4.71 -1.41
N PHE A 411 -17.88 5.78 -0.81
CA PHE A 411 -18.67 6.88 -0.29
C PHE A 411 -19.46 7.57 -1.42
N ASP A 412 -18.82 7.88 -2.54
CA ASP A 412 -19.43 8.54 -3.69
C ASP A 412 -20.63 7.76 -4.24
N GLU A 413 -20.56 6.42 -4.27
CA GLU A 413 -21.68 5.58 -4.70
C GLU A 413 -22.86 5.64 -3.71
N PHE A 414 -22.59 5.73 -2.41
CA PHE A 414 -23.63 5.94 -1.40
C PHE A 414 -24.20 7.36 -1.44
N ASP A 415 -23.33 8.37 -1.49
CA ASP A 415 -23.70 9.79 -1.53
C ASP A 415 -24.54 10.11 -2.77
N PHE A 416 -24.15 9.59 -3.93
CA PHE A 416 -24.94 9.73 -5.17
C PHE A 416 -26.39 9.26 -4.99
N LEU A 417 -26.58 8.13 -4.33
CA LEU A 417 -27.91 7.58 -4.09
C LEU A 417 -28.73 8.44 -3.14
N VAL A 418 -28.14 8.88 -2.02
CA VAL A 418 -28.88 9.63 -0.99
C VAL A 418 -29.11 11.10 -1.36
N SER A 419 -28.24 11.69 -2.18
CA SER A 419 -28.33 13.07 -2.65
C SER A 419 -29.24 13.24 -3.88
N SER A 420 -29.68 12.14 -4.49
CA SER A 420 -30.59 12.14 -5.67
C SER A 420 -32.08 12.08 -5.31
N ASN A 421 -32.42 11.91 -4.03
CA ASN A 421 -33.78 11.93 -3.48
C ASN A 421 -34.09 13.31 -2.90
#